data_AF-A0A8J4LPR0-F1
#
_entry.id   AF-A0A8J4LPR0-F1
#
_cell.length_a   1.000
_cell.length_b   1.000
_cell.length_c   1.000
_cell.angle_alpha   90.00
_cell.angle_beta   90.00
_cell.angle_gamma   90.00
#
_symmetry.space_group_name_H-M   'P 1'
#
loop_
_entity.id
_entity.type
_entity.pdbx_description
1 polymer ?
#
loop_
_entity_poly.entity_id
_entity_poly.type
_entity_poly.pdbx_seq_one_letter_code
_entity_poly.pdbx_strand_id
1 'polypeptide(L)'
;MSPHVGSSLAGVMTSIGLHSLSAWVDAVSGLGRAHHFANQARMEQQAPRIRAVASLESLLPLSESSSIFARVDETAVQLWKALIVGPEDTPYSGGCFVFDLYFPPQYPNAPPQVHLMTTGGGRVRFNPNLYADGKVCLSLLGTWSGDRGETWNPDISTAVQVLISIQSLIMVPEPYFNEPSYESQTGDRGKAASQEYNKNVRENCVRYAMLDVLRHPPTALADVVRTHFRLRRDALLTQIKNWADDGRPADSAYATRMMDMRRDLETLIGAL
;
A
#
# COMPACT_ATOMS: atom_id res chain seq x y z
N MET A 1 44.95 -2.61 -15.97
CA MET A 1 44.33 -1.29 -15.76
C MET A 1 42.83 -1.47 -15.90
N SER A 2 42.13 -1.57 -14.77
CA SER A 2 40.66 -1.61 -14.70
C SER A 2 40.22 -0.35 -13.97
N PRO A 3 39.20 0.39 -14.41
CA PRO A 3 38.66 1.49 -13.63
C PRO A 3 37.57 0.96 -12.68
N HIS A 4 37.79 1.25 -11.40
CA HIS A 4 36.81 1.22 -10.33
C HIS A 4 35.66 2.19 -10.61
N VAL A 5 34.41 1.71 -10.54
CA VAL A 5 33.27 2.52 -10.06
C VAL A 5 32.42 1.63 -9.18
N GLY A 6 32.71 1.66 -7.88
CA GLY A 6 31.89 1.06 -6.84
C GLY A 6 31.61 2.13 -5.80
N SER A 7 30.71 3.06 -6.11
CA SER A 7 30.10 3.90 -5.06
C SER A 7 28.96 3.09 -4.44
N SER A 8 29.28 2.39 -3.35
CA SER A 8 28.31 1.70 -2.51
C SER A 8 27.21 2.67 -2.05
N LEU A 9 25.95 2.29 -2.26
CA LEU A 9 24.74 2.97 -1.79
C LEU A 9 24.77 3.32 -0.29
N ALA A 10 25.63 2.67 0.50
CA ALA A 10 25.89 3.01 1.89
C ALA A 10 26.36 4.45 2.09
N GLY A 11 27.09 5.02 1.12
CA GLY A 11 27.62 6.40 1.22
C GLY A 11 26.57 7.50 1.11
N VAL A 12 25.45 7.22 0.44
CA VAL A 12 24.34 8.20 0.31
C VAL A 12 23.53 8.27 1.62
N MET A 13 23.42 7.16 2.35
CA MET A 13 22.62 7.06 3.58
C MET A 13 23.25 7.81 4.77
N THR A 14 24.58 7.90 4.84
CA THR A 14 25.28 8.57 5.97
C THR A 14 25.18 10.10 5.90
N SER A 15 24.94 10.67 4.71
CA SER A 15 24.85 12.12 4.49
C SER A 15 23.55 12.75 5.03
N ILE A 16 22.53 11.96 5.38
CA ILE A 16 21.17 12.44 5.66
C ILE A 16 20.72 12.15 7.10
N GLY A 17 21.62 11.69 7.98
CA GLY A 17 21.31 11.48 9.40
C GLY A 17 20.30 10.36 9.70
N LEU A 18 20.14 9.40 8.79
CA LEU A 18 19.20 8.28 8.92
C LEU A 18 19.91 7.07 9.53
N HIS A 19 20.10 7.06 10.86
CA HIS A 19 20.72 5.93 11.57
C HIS A 19 19.76 4.76 11.86
N SER A 20 18.50 4.77 11.39
CA SER A 20 17.46 3.81 11.82
C SER A 20 16.45 3.40 10.74
N LEU A 21 16.80 3.44 9.45
CA LEU A 21 15.92 2.93 8.38
C LEU A 21 16.17 1.47 8.01
N SER A 22 16.95 0.73 8.80
CA SER A 22 17.33 -0.65 8.46
C SER A 22 16.31 -1.72 8.88
N ALA A 23 15.25 -1.35 9.63
CA ALA A 23 14.21 -2.29 10.05
C ALA A 23 12.86 -1.93 9.40
N TRP A 24 12.52 -2.71 8.38
CA TRP A 24 11.29 -2.56 7.57
C TRP A 24 10.05 -3.06 8.30
N VAL A 25 10.28 -3.80 9.39
CA VAL A 25 9.31 -4.18 10.40
C VAL A 25 9.82 -3.66 11.73
N ASP A 26 9.15 -2.66 12.30
CA ASP A 26 9.52 -2.12 13.62
C ASP A 26 8.43 -2.44 14.64
N ALA A 27 8.84 -2.70 15.88
CA ALA A 27 7.91 -2.77 16.99
C ALA A 27 7.54 -1.35 17.43
N VAL A 28 6.25 -1.09 17.68
CA VAL A 28 5.75 0.19 18.19
C VAL A 28 4.69 -0.05 19.26
N SER A 29 4.60 0.86 20.23
CA SER A 29 3.54 0.83 21.22
C SER A 29 2.24 1.46 20.72
N GLY A 30 1.09 0.85 21.02
CA GLY A 30 -0.21 1.51 20.98
C GLY A 30 -0.92 1.51 19.63
N LEU A 31 -0.66 0.54 18.74
CA LEU A 31 -1.44 0.36 17.51
C LEU A 31 -2.93 0.16 17.84
N GLY A 32 -3.24 -0.55 18.93
CA GLY A 32 -4.59 -0.95 19.30
C GLY A 32 -5.62 0.18 19.51
N ARG A 33 -5.25 1.46 19.56
CA ARG A 33 -6.23 2.56 19.72
C ARG A 33 -7.01 2.90 18.45
N ALA A 34 -6.38 2.74 17.28
CA ALA A 34 -6.95 3.09 15.98
C ALA A 34 -6.80 1.95 14.97
N HIS A 35 -6.74 0.71 15.47
CA HIS A 35 -6.59 -0.50 14.66
C HIS A 35 -7.94 -1.17 14.44
N HIS A 36 -8.25 -1.55 13.21
CA HIS A 36 -9.51 -2.19 12.82
C HIS A 36 -9.83 -3.41 13.71
N PHE A 37 -8.83 -4.26 13.93
CA PHE A 37 -8.96 -5.49 14.70
C PHE A 37 -8.73 -5.35 16.22
N ALA A 38 -8.65 -4.13 16.76
CA ALA A 38 -8.33 -3.92 18.17
C ALA A 38 -9.32 -4.62 19.13
N ASN A 39 -10.62 -4.52 18.87
CA ASN A 39 -11.63 -5.16 19.71
C ASN A 39 -11.54 -6.68 19.64
N GLN A 40 -11.31 -7.24 18.46
CA GLN A 40 -11.15 -8.67 18.25
C GLN A 40 -9.92 -9.21 18.99
N ALA A 41 -8.78 -8.51 18.91
CA ALA A 41 -7.57 -8.87 19.63
C ALA A 41 -7.71 -8.79 21.17
N ARG A 42 -8.57 -7.88 21.68
CA ARG A 42 -8.83 -7.75 23.13
C ARG A 42 -9.76 -8.82 23.67
N MET A 43 -10.69 -9.32 22.85
CA MET A 43 -11.60 -10.40 23.25
C MET A 43 -10.92 -11.76 23.26
N GLU A 44 -9.79 -11.87 22.55
CA GLU A 44 -9.07 -13.13 22.40
C GLU A 44 -8.13 -13.40 23.58
N GLN A 45 -8.31 -14.56 24.22
CA GLN A 45 -7.53 -14.94 25.39
C GLN A 45 -6.26 -15.71 25.02
N GLN A 46 -6.21 -16.29 23.81
CA GLN A 46 -5.09 -17.10 23.36
C GLN A 46 -4.18 -16.32 22.40
N ALA A 47 -2.90 -16.15 22.79
CA ALA A 47 -1.90 -15.55 21.92
C ALA A 47 -1.59 -16.47 20.72
N PRO A 48 -1.59 -15.95 19.48
CA PRO A 48 -1.24 -16.74 18.31
C PRO A 48 0.23 -17.15 18.31
N ARG A 49 0.53 -18.24 17.60
CA ARG A 49 1.91 -18.68 17.38
C ARG A 49 2.51 -17.93 16.19
N ILE A 50 2.98 -16.71 16.44
CA ILE A 50 3.69 -15.92 15.43
C ILE A 50 5.17 -16.34 15.47
N ARG A 51 5.66 -16.99 14.40
CA ARG A 51 7.11 -17.21 14.24
C ARG A 51 7.79 -15.84 14.23
N ALA A 52 8.91 -15.72 14.95
CA ALA A 52 9.56 -14.46 15.29
C ALA A 52 9.60 -13.46 14.12
N VAL A 53 9.03 -12.27 14.38
CA VAL A 53 8.97 -11.09 13.52
C VAL A 53 10.34 -10.76 12.90
N ALA A 54 11.41 -11.03 13.65
CA ALA A 54 12.81 -10.86 13.25
C ALA A 54 13.23 -11.57 11.95
N SER A 55 12.49 -12.59 11.49
CA SER A 55 12.79 -13.28 10.21
C SER A 55 12.17 -12.61 8.98
N LEU A 56 11.26 -11.65 9.17
CA LEU A 56 10.49 -11.01 8.08
C LEU A 56 11.10 -9.68 7.62
N GLU A 57 12.02 -9.11 8.40
CA GLU A 57 12.73 -7.85 8.14
C GLU A 57 13.54 -7.85 6.84
N SER A 58 13.98 -9.03 6.36
CA SER A 58 14.83 -9.18 5.17
C SER A 58 14.08 -9.51 3.87
N LEU A 59 12.75 -9.66 3.93
CA LEU A 59 11.95 -10.21 2.82
C LEU A 59 10.99 -9.21 2.17
N LEU A 60 10.87 -8.00 2.71
CA LEU A 60 10.02 -6.96 2.12
C LEU A 60 10.73 -6.29 0.93
N PRO A 61 10.07 -6.11 -0.22
CA PRO A 61 10.68 -5.42 -1.36
C PRO A 61 11.08 -4.00 -0.99
N LEU A 62 12.35 -3.68 -1.22
CA LEU A 62 12.86 -2.32 -1.27
C LEU A 62 13.36 -2.05 -2.69
N SER A 63 12.63 -1.20 -3.39
CA SER A 63 13.08 -0.63 -4.64
C SER A 63 12.68 0.84 -4.69
N GLU A 64 13.35 1.62 -5.53
CA GLU A 64 12.95 2.99 -5.79
C GLU A 64 11.53 3.08 -6.37
N SER A 65 11.05 2.01 -7.01
CA SER A 65 9.76 1.94 -7.70
C SER A 65 8.62 1.35 -6.87
N SER A 66 8.90 0.69 -5.74
CA SER A 66 7.88 0.14 -4.84
C SER A 66 8.45 -0.32 -3.50
N SER A 67 7.75 0.05 -2.42
CA SER A 67 8.19 -0.20 -1.03
C SER A 67 7.03 -0.64 -0.15
N ILE A 68 7.28 -1.60 0.73
CA ILE A 68 6.36 -2.07 1.76
C ILE A 68 7.00 -1.85 3.13
N PHE A 69 6.26 -1.26 4.05
CA PHE A 69 6.66 -1.05 5.44
C PHE A 69 5.66 -1.71 6.36
N ALA A 70 6.11 -2.27 7.48
CA ALA A 70 5.23 -2.77 8.52
C ALA A 70 5.67 -2.33 9.91
N ARG A 71 4.70 -2.27 10.81
CA ARG A 71 4.86 -2.00 12.23
C ARG A 71 4.09 -3.04 13.01
N VAL A 72 4.67 -3.57 14.08
CA VAL A 72 4.05 -4.58 14.94
C VAL A 72 3.80 -3.97 16.32
N ASP A 73 2.65 -4.24 16.93
CA ASP A 73 2.42 -3.77 18.29
C ASP A 73 3.30 -4.54 19.28
N GLU A 74 4.03 -3.82 20.13
CA GLU A 74 4.92 -4.40 21.14
C GLU A 74 4.17 -5.26 22.18
N THR A 75 2.93 -4.91 22.49
CA THR A 75 2.13 -5.55 23.53
C THR A 75 1.11 -6.54 22.97
N ALA A 76 0.61 -6.26 21.77
CA ALA A 76 -0.33 -7.07 21.04
C ALA A 76 0.29 -7.51 19.72
N VAL A 77 1.31 -8.36 19.78
CA VAL A 77 2.12 -8.84 18.63
C VAL A 77 1.33 -9.40 17.45
N GLN A 78 0.06 -9.75 17.68
CA GLN A 78 -0.93 -10.15 16.68
C GLN A 78 -1.56 -9.00 15.89
N LEU A 79 -1.23 -7.75 16.20
CA LEU A 79 -1.69 -6.55 15.51
C LEU A 79 -0.53 -5.93 14.76
N TRP A 80 -0.70 -5.80 13.46
CA TRP A 80 0.30 -5.29 12.54
C TRP A 80 -0.33 -4.19 11.70
N LYS A 81 0.41 -3.11 11.48
CA LYS A 81 0.02 -2.04 10.55
C LYS A 81 1.04 -1.97 9.43
N ALA A 82 0.58 -2.13 8.19
CA ALA A 82 1.43 -2.05 7.01
C ALA A 82 1.11 -0.81 6.16
N LEU A 83 2.12 -0.35 5.42
CA LEU A 83 2.01 0.66 4.39
C LEU A 83 2.58 0.10 3.10
N ILE A 84 1.79 0.11 2.03
CA ILE A 84 2.23 -0.22 0.68
C ILE A 84 2.25 1.07 -0.12
N VAL A 85 3.43 1.44 -0.63
CA VAL A 85 3.53 2.50 -1.64
C VAL A 85 3.05 1.91 -2.97
N GLY A 86 2.10 2.59 -3.61
CA GLY A 86 1.54 2.13 -4.88
C GLY A 86 2.61 2.03 -5.97
N PRO A 87 2.65 0.92 -6.74
CA PRO A 87 3.70 0.70 -7.74
C PRO A 87 3.69 1.75 -8.86
N GLU A 88 4.87 2.04 -9.40
CA GLU A 88 5.03 2.84 -10.62
C GLU A 88 4.26 2.24 -11.80
N ASP A 89 3.93 3.08 -12.79
CA ASP A 89 3.14 2.71 -13.98
C ASP A 89 1.74 2.16 -13.71
N THR A 90 1.23 2.36 -12.49
CA THR A 90 -0.15 2.01 -12.10
C THR A 90 -0.94 3.26 -11.71
N PRO A 91 -2.28 3.22 -11.73
CA PRO A 91 -3.08 4.34 -11.22
C PRO A 91 -2.93 4.57 -9.70
N TYR A 92 -2.22 3.67 -9.00
CA TYR A 92 -1.89 3.77 -7.56
C TYR A 92 -0.55 4.46 -7.29
N SER A 93 0.25 4.74 -8.35
CA SER A 93 1.65 5.12 -8.24
C SER A 93 1.91 6.23 -7.22
N GLY A 94 2.79 5.92 -6.26
CA GLY A 94 3.26 6.87 -5.25
C GLY A 94 2.29 7.18 -4.11
N GLY A 95 1.07 6.64 -4.14
CA GLY A 95 0.13 6.73 -3.00
C GLY A 95 0.54 5.81 -1.85
N CYS A 96 0.31 6.24 -0.61
CA CYS A 96 0.52 5.46 0.60
C CYS A 96 -0.79 4.76 1.02
N PHE A 97 -0.87 3.45 0.82
CA PHE A 97 -2.02 2.64 1.20
C PHE A 97 -1.76 1.93 2.52
N VAL A 98 -2.58 2.20 3.53
CA VAL A 98 -2.40 1.71 4.89
C VAL A 98 -3.30 0.51 5.11
N PHE A 99 -2.76 -0.57 5.68
CA PHE A 99 -3.46 -1.81 5.96
C PHE A 99 -3.29 -2.19 7.43
N ASP A 100 -4.36 -2.69 8.01
CA ASP A 100 -4.34 -3.37 9.31
C ASP A 100 -4.36 -4.88 9.10
N LEU A 101 -3.52 -5.58 9.86
CA LEU A 101 -3.38 -7.02 9.81
C LEU A 101 -3.59 -7.59 11.22
N TYR A 102 -4.33 -8.69 11.29
CA TYR A 102 -4.58 -9.42 12.52
C TYR A 102 -4.27 -10.89 12.37
N PHE A 103 -3.49 -11.43 13.31
CA PHE A 103 -3.14 -12.84 13.36
C PHE A 103 -4.07 -13.55 14.35
N PRO A 104 -5.05 -14.34 13.88
CA PRO A 104 -5.97 -15.03 14.78
C PRO A 104 -5.25 -16.14 15.59
N PRO A 105 -5.80 -16.63 16.71
CA PRO A 105 -5.19 -17.72 17.49
C PRO A 105 -4.88 -18.97 16.69
N GLN A 106 -5.68 -19.23 15.65
CA GLN A 106 -5.51 -20.37 14.77
C GLN A 106 -4.30 -20.21 13.84
N TYR A 107 -3.66 -19.04 13.76
CA TYR A 107 -2.45 -18.84 12.96
C TYR A 107 -1.29 -19.76 13.44
N PRO A 108 -0.56 -20.42 12.53
CA PRO A 108 -0.64 -20.32 11.07
C PRO A 108 -1.62 -21.29 10.39
N ASN A 109 -2.42 -22.08 11.12
CA ASN A 109 -3.42 -22.96 10.50
C ASN A 109 -4.55 -22.19 9.79
N ALA A 110 -4.78 -20.93 10.18
CA ALA A 110 -5.62 -19.98 9.46
C ALA A 110 -4.78 -18.78 8.95
N PRO A 111 -5.16 -18.15 7.82
CA PRO A 111 -4.47 -16.96 7.31
C PRO A 111 -4.64 -15.76 8.26
N PRO A 112 -3.77 -14.73 8.13
CA PRO A 112 -4.03 -13.45 8.77
C PRO A 112 -5.30 -12.80 8.18
N GLN A 113 -5.95 -11.95 8.95
CA GLN A 113 -7.01 -11.07 8.46
C GLN A 113 -6.38 -9.74 8.05
N VAL A 114 -6.85 -9.16 6.94
CA VAL A 114 -6.30 -7.91 6.39
C VAL A 114 -7.44 -6.93 6.08
N HIS A 115 -7.24 -5.66 6.42
CA HIS A 115 -8.20 -4.59 6.20
C HIS A 115 -7.49 -3.36 5.61
N LEU A 116 -7.97 -2.86 4.48
CA LEU A 116 -7.52 -1.59 3.90
C LEU A 116 -8.11 -0.43 4.72
N MET A 117 -7.25 0.41 5.29
CA MET A 117 -7.64 1.61 6.03
C MET A 117 -7.82 2.83 5.11
N THR A 118 -7.05 2.91 4.02
CA THR A 118 -7.12 4.02 3.06
C THR A 118 -8.32 3.86 2.11
N THR A 119 -9.54 4.11 2.61
CA THR A 119 -10.80 3.95 1.85
C THR A 119 -11.58 5.25 1.64
N GLY A 120 -11.00 6.39 2.04
CA GLY A 120 -11.71 7.67 2.09
C GLY A 120 -12.90 7.66 3.06
N GLY A 121 -12.81 6.85 4.13
CA GLY A 121 -13.86 6.68 5.13
C GLY A 121 -15.07 5.92 4.58
N GLY A 122 -14.85 4.82 3.87
CA GLY A 122 -15.93 4.01 3.32
C GLY A 122 -16.43 4.42 1.93
N ARG A 123 -15.78 5.40 1.27
CA ARG A 123 -16.28 6.05 0.05
C ARG A 123 -15.68 5.48 -1.24
N VAL A 124 -14.48 4.92 -1.17
CA VAL A 124 -13.71 4.55 -2.35
C VAL A 124 -13.45 3.06 -2.39
N ARG A 125 -13.99 2.41 -3.41
CA ARG A 125 -13.53 1.08 -3.87
C ARG A 125 -12.34 1.29 -4.80
N PHE A 126 -11.14 1.03 -4.31
CA PHE A 126 -9.89 1.29 -5.04
C PHE A 126 -9.55 0.26 -6.12
N ASN A 127 -10.09 -0.95 -6.00
CA ASN A 127 -9.86 -2.06 -6.91
C ASN A 127 -11.04 -3.03 -6.81
N PRO A 128 -11.29 -3.89 -7.81
CA PRO A 128 -12.23 -4.99 -7.64
C PRO A 128 -12.02 -5.83 -6.38
N ASN A 129 -10.77 -5.97 -5.95
CA ASN A 129 -10.34 -6.67 -4.76
C ASN A 129 -10.05 -5.78 -3.53
N LEU A 130 -10.23 -4.45 -3.62
CA LEU A 130 -10.08 -3.49 -2.51
C LEU A 130 -11.37 -2.70 -2.33
N TYR A 131 -12.20 -3.18 -1.41
CA TYR A 131 -13.57 -2.72 -1.24
C TYR A 131 -13.62 -1.39 -0.47
N ALA A 132 -14.71 -0.66 -0.65
CA ALA A 132 -14.91 0.61 0.04
C ALA A 132 -15.01 0.43 1.56
N ASP A 133 -15.54 -0.70 2.04
CA ASP A 133 -15.60 -1.07 3.45
C ASP A 133 -14.25 -1.57 4.01
N GLY A 134 -13.19 -1.58 3.20
CA GLY A 134 -11.85 -2.01 3.58
C GLY A 134 -11.57 -3.50 3.39
N LYS A 135 -12.54 -4.31 2.93
CA LYS A 135 -12.29 -5.73 2.63
C LYS A 135 -11.24 -5.90 1.52
N VAL A 136 -10.30 -6.81 1.76
CA VAL A 136 -9.27 -7.22 0.79
C VAL A 136 -9.57 -8.64 0.29
N CYS A 137 -9.69 -8.79 -1.02
CA CYS A 137 -9.92 -10.08 -1.67
C CYS A 137 -8.61 -10.67 -2.22
N LEU A 138 -8.18 -11.79 -1.68
CA LEU A 138 -6.98 -12.51 -2.13
C LEU A 138 -7.15 -14.00 -1.83
N SER A 139 -6.73 -14.88 -2.75
CA SER A 139 -6.82 -16.34 -2.58
C SER A 139 -6.04 -16.81 -1.35
N LEU A 140 -4.85 -16.23 -1.10
CA LEU A 140 -4.06 -16.46 0.11
C LEU A 140 -4.79 -16.09 1.42
N LEU A 141 -5.83 -15.25 1.35
CA LEU A 141 -6.65 -14.88 2.51
C LEU A 141 -7.94 -15.71 2.60
N GLY A 142 -8.19 -16.60 1.64
CA GLY A 142 -9.46 -17.32 1.51
C GLY A 142 -10.65 -16.43 1.16
N THR A 143 -10.42 -15.17 0.76
CA THR A 143 -11.46 -14.19 0.42
C THR A 143 -11.69 -14.06 -1.08
N TRP A 144 -10.97 -14.85 -1.88
CA TRP A 144 -11.10 -14.95 -3.34
C TRP A 144 -10.88 -16.39 -3.80
N SER A 145 -11.40 -16.74 -4.98
CA SER A 145 -11.11 -18.02 -5.62
C SER A 145 -9.65 -18.08 -6.05
N GLY A 146 -8.99 -19.21 -5.81
CA GLY A 146 -7.65 -19.50 -6.32
C GLY A 146 -7.52 -20.97 -6.68
N ASP A 147 -6.56 -21.27 -7.55
CA ASP A 147 -6.25 -22.63 -7.96
C ASP A 147 -5.47 -23.39 -6.87
N ARG A 148 -5.23 -24.69 -7.08
CA ARG A 148 -4.47 -25.52 -6.12
C ARG A 148 -3.08 -24.94 -5.91
N GLY A 149 -2.76 -24.60 -4.66
CA GLY A 149 -1.47 -24.02 -4.26
C GLY A 149 -1.47 -22.49 -4.18
N GLU A 150 -2.55 -21.82 -4.57
CA GLU A 150 -2.69 -20.36 -4.48
C GLU A 150 -3.43 -19.91 -3.20
N THR A 151 -3.99 -20.86 -2.45
CA THR A 151 -4.63 -20.65 -1.16
C THR A 151 -3.62 -20.73 -0.01
N TRP A 152 -3.97 -20.17 1.15
CA TRP A 152 -3.14 -20.23 2.35
C TRP A 152 -2.65 -21.66 2.66
N ASN A 153 -1.33 -21.80 2.84
CA ASN A 153 -0.69 -23.02 3.29
C ASN A 153 0.04 -22.74 4.62
N PRO A 154 -0.39 -23.33 5.76
CA PRO A 154 0.20 -23.10 7.08
C PRO A 154 1.71 -23.35 7.19
N ASP A 155 2.26 -24.22 6.32
CA ASP A 155 3.66 -24.64 6.40
C ASP A 155 4.61 -23.68 5.67
N ILE A 156 4.12 -22.96 4.66
CA ILE A 156 4.97 -22.15 3.75
C ILE A 156 4.48 -20.72 3.53
N SER A 157 3.20 -20.42 3.75
CA SER A 157 2.65 -19.10 3.50
C SER A 157 3.10 -18.09 4.58
N THR A 158 3.35 -16.85 4.18
CA THR A 158 3.77 -15.79 5.10
C THR A 158 2.95 -14.51 4.93
N ALA A 159 2.90 -13.68 5.98
CA ALA A 159 2.30 -12.35 5.90
C ALA A 159 3.01 -11.44 4.89
N VAL A 160 4.32 -11.63 4.69
CA VAL A 160 5.08 -10.92 3.65
C VAL A 160 4.59 -11.29 2.26
N GLN A 161 4.36 -12.58 1.97
CA GLN A 161 3.78 -13.00 0.69
C GLN A 161 2.39 -12.41 0.47
N VAL A 162 1.57 -12.27 1.51
CA VAL A 162 0.27 -11.59 1.42
C VAL A 162 0.45 -10.13 1.00
N LEU A 163 1.33 -9.37 1.67
CA LEU A 163 1.57 -7.96 1.33
C LEU A 163 2.14 -7.79 -0.08
N ILE A 164 3.10 -8.63 -0.48
CA ILE A 164 3.64 -8.67 -1.84
C ILE A 164 2.54 -9.00 -2.84
N SER A 165 1.67 -9.97 -2.56
CA SER A 165 0.58 -10.35 -3.46
C SER A 165 -0.45 -9.22 -3.63
N ILE A 166 -0.77 -8.47 -2.57
CA ILE A 166 -1.60 -7.26 -2.69
C ILE A 166 -0.92 -6.27 -3.66
N GLN A 167 0.37 -5.99 -3.47
CA GLN A 167 1.08 -5.06 -4.34
C GLN A 167 1.14 -5.55 -5.80
N SER A 168 1.48 -6.83 -6.04
CA SER A 168 1.75 -7.35 -7.37
C SER A 168 0.53 -7.82 -8.15
N LEU A 169 -0.54 -8.29 -7.49
CA LEU A 169 -1.72 -8.86 -8.15
C LEU A 169 -2.92 -7.90 -8.16
N ILE A 170 -2.99 -7.01 -7.16
CA ILE A 170 -4.13 -6.11 -7.00
C ILE A 170 -3.78 -4.72 -7.55
N MET A 171 -2.64 -4.17 -7.16
CA MET A 171 -2.24 -2.80 -7.52
C MET A 171 -1.54 -2.76 -8.88
N VAL A 172 -2.26 -3.13 -9.94
CA VAL A 172 -1.73 -3.33 -11.32
C VAL A 172 -2.05 -2.15 -12.25
N PRO A 173 -1.47 -2.08 -13.47
CA PRO A 173 -1.73 -0.98 -14.43
C PRO A 173 -3.18 -0.86 -14.92
N GLU A 174 -3.89 -1.99 -15.05
CA GLU A 174 -5.28 -2.06 -15.56
C GLU A 174 -6.20 -2.78 -14.58
N PRO A 175 -6.44 -2.22 -13.38
CA PRO A 175 -7.20 -2.86 -12.30
C PRO A 175 -8.67 -3.13 -12.64
N TYR A 176 -9.20 -2.52 -13.70
CA TYR A 176 -10.53 -2.84 -14.22
C TYR A 176 -10.70 -4.34 -14.54
N PHE A 177 -9.64 -4.97 -15.05
CA PHE A 177 -9.67 -6.39 -15.45
C PHE A 177 -9.50 -7.37 -14.27
N ASN A 178 -9.32 -6.87 -13.05
CA ASN A 178 -9.36 -7.71 -11.85
C ASN A 178 -10.81 -8.11 -11.47
N GLU A 179 -11.82 -7.50 -12.09
CA GLU A 179 -13.22 -7.89 -11.91
C GLU A 179 -13.47 -9.22 -12.64
N PRO A 180 -14.05 -10.24 -11.97
CA PRO A 180 -14.35 -11.51 -12.60
C PRO A 180 -15.18 -11.34 -13.87
N SER A 181 -14.83 -12.10 -14.90
CA SER A 181 -15.48 -12.10 -16.23
C SER A 181 -15.15 -10.90 -17.11
N TYR A 182 -14.29 -9.97 -16.66
CA TYR A 182 -13.87 -8.83 -17.49
C TYR A 182 -12.57 -9.10 -18.25
N GLU A 183 -11.87 -10.19 -17.96
CA GLU A 183 -10.54 -10.54 -18.48
C GLU A 183 -10.50 -10.65 -20.01
N SER A 184 -11.61 -11.11 -20.59
CA SER A 184 -11.78 -11.26 -22.05
C SER A 184 -12.19 -9.97 -22.77
N GLN A 185 -12.52 -8.89 -22.04
CA GLN A 185 -13.03 -7.63 -22.61
C GLN A 185 -11.88 -6.76 -23.13
N THR A 186 -10.99 -7.31 -23.96
CA THR A 186 -9.78 -6.61 -24.43
C THR A 186 -10.00 -5.74 -25.69
N GLY A 187 -11.22 -5.73 -26.22
CA GLY A 187 -11.61 -4.84 -27.32
C GLY A 187 -11.69 -3.37 -26.91
N ASP A 188 -11.94 -2.48 -27.88
CA ASP A 188 -11.91 -1.03 -27.68
C ASP A 188 -12.83 -0.55 -26.55
N ARG A 189 -13.99 -1.19 -26.39
CA ARG A 189 -14.93 -0.88 -25.29
C ARG A 189 -14.33 -1.14 -23.92
N GLY A 190 -13.65 -2.27 -23.72
CA GLY A 190 -13.05 -2.60 -22.43
C GLY A 190 -11.78 -1.80 -22.16
N LYS A 191 -11.00 -1.46 -23.20
CA LYS A 191 -9.90 -0.49 -23.07
C LYS A 191 -10.40 0.88 -22.64
N ALA A 192 -11.48 1.39 -23.23
CA ALA A 192 -12.08 2.65 -22.82
C ALA A 192 -12.60 2.60 -21.37
N ALA A 193 -13.23 1.49 -20.96
CA ALA A 193 -13.68 1.28 -19.58
C ALA A 193 -12.50 1.22 -18.58
N SER A 194 -11.41 0.53 -18.93
CA SER A 194 -10.16 0.47 -18.17
C SER A 194 -9.54 1.85 -17.99
N GLN A 195 -9.49 2.66 -19.05
CA GLN A 195 -8.99 4.03 -18.99
C GLN A 195 -9.82 4.92 -18.06
N GLU A 196 -11.15 4.83 -18.13
CA GLU A 196 -12.02 5.59 -17.24
C GLU A 196 -11.90 5.14 -15.78
N TYR A 197 -11.82 3.83 -15.56
CA TYR A 197 -11.53 3.26 -14.24
C TYR A 197 -10.20 3.80 -13.68
N ASN A 198 -9.16 3.84 -14.51
CA ASN A 198 -7.85 4.38 -14.13
C ASN A 198 -7.90 5.85 -13.74
N LYS A 199 -8.66 6.70 -14.44
CA LYS A 199 -8.83 8.11 -14.05
C LYS A 199 -9.44 8.21 -12.64
N ASN A 200 -10.49 7.44 -12.37
CA ASN A 200 -11.13 7.44 -11.06
C ASN A 200 -10.16 6.96 -9.96
N VAL A 201 -9.38 5.90 -10.21
CA VAL A 201 -8.37 5.42 -9.24
C VAL A 201 -7.27 6.46 -9.03
N ARG A 202 -6.74 7.08 -10.09
CA ARG A 202 -5.73 8.16 -10.00
C ARG A 202 -6.24 9.32 -9.15
N GLU A 203 -7.45 9.81 -9.41
CA GLU A 203 -8.04 10.93 -8.67
C GLU A 203 -8.15 10.60 -7.16
N ASN A 204 -8.67 9.41 -6.84
CA ASN A 204 -8.81 8.99 -5.46
C ASN A 204 -7.47 8.62 -4.79
N CYS A 205 -6.48 8.17 -5.56
CA CYS A 205 -5.13 7.94 -5.08
C CYS A 205 -4.51 9.25 -4.60
N VAL A 206 -4.56 10.30 -5.43
CA VAL A 206 -4.07 11.63 -5.03
C VAL A 206 -4.85 12.16 -3.82
N ARG A 207 -6.18 12.04 -3.84
CA ARG A 207 -7.04 12.56 -2.77
C ARG A 207 -6.82 11.87 -1.43
N TYR A 208 -6.83 10.54 -1.39
CA TYR A 208 -6.88 9.79 -0.14
C TYR A 208 -5.55 9.11 0.20
N ALA A 209 -4.86 8.54 -0.78
CA ALA A 209 -3.58 7.87 -0.53
C ALA A 209 -2.39 8.85 -0.53
N MET A 210 -2.55 10.09 -0.97
CA MET A 210 -1.52 11.14 -0.85
C MET A 210 -1.94 12.25 0.10
N LEU A 211 -2.94 13.06 -0.26
CA LEU A 211 -3.31 14.25 0.52
C LEU A 211 -3.87 13.90 1.90
N ASP A 212 -4.88 13.04 1.98
CA ASP A 212 -5.51 12.70 3.27
C ASP A 212 -4.56 11.97 4.21
N VAL A 213 -3.81 10.99 3.71
CA VAL A 213 -2.77 10.29 4.50
C VAL A 213 -1.67 11.25 4.96
N LEU A 214 -1.30 12.27 4.18
CA LEU A 214 -0.30 13.26 4.60
C LEU A 214 -0.86 14.25 5.64
N ARG A 215 -2.14 14.61 5.56
CA ARG A 215 -2.83 15.45 6.55
C ARG A 215 -3.05 14.71 7.87
N HIS A 216 -3.37 13.42 7.79
CA HIS A 216 -3.73 12.56 8.92
C HIS A 216 -2.87 11.28 8.94
N PRO A 217 -1.54 11.38 9.05
CA PRO A 217 -0.68 10.21 8.96
C PRO A 217 -0.94 9.25 10.13
N PRO A 218 -1.01 7.93 9.88
CA PRO A 218 -1.09 6.97 10.97
C PRO A 218 0.12 7.15 11.88
N THR A 219 -0.09 7.32 13.19
CA THR A 219 0.98 7.68 14.13
C THR A 219 2.19 6.76 14.03
N ALA A 220 1.98 5.45 13.87
CA ALA A 220 3.03 4.44 13.77
C ALA A 220 3.87 4.50 12.47
N LEU A 221 3.37 5.18 11.43
CA LEU A 221 3.97 5.25 10.10
C LEU A 221 4.17 6.70 9.64
N ALA A 222 4.04 7.68 10.55
CA ALA A 222 4.07 9.09 10.20
C ALA A 222 5.45 9.52 9.67
N ASP A 223 6.52 8.96 10.22
CA ASP A 223 7.90 9.09 9.75
C ASP A 223 8.05 8.59 8.31
N VAL A 224 7.52 7.40 8.00
CA VAL A 224 7.56 6.78 6.66
C VAL A 224 6.79 7.63 5.66
N VAL A 225 5.55 8.01 5.99
CA VAL A 225 4.69 8.84 5.13
C VAL A 225 5.36 10.16 4.79
N ARG A 226 5.82 10.91 5.80
CA ARG A 226 6.44 12.22 5.59
C ARG A 226 7.74 12.10 4.80
N THR A 227 8.56 11.09 5.10
CA THR A 227 9.83 10.87 4.40
C THR A 227 9.60 10.53 2.93
N HIS A 228 8.67 9.63 2.63
CA HIS A 228 8.30 9.26 1.25
C HIS A 228 7.89 10.49 0.44
N PHE A 229 6.92 11.27 0.93
CA PHE A 229 6.43 12.43 0.19
C PHE A 229 7.47 13.54 0.04
N ARG A 230 8.33 13.75 1.05
CA ARG A 230 9.46 14.70 0.96
C ARG A 230 10.47 14.29 -0.09
N LEU A 231 10.89 13.02 -0.10
CA LEU A 231 11.90 12.51 -1.04
C LEU A 231 11.38 12.43 -2.48
N ARG A 232 10.09 12.09 -2.66
CA ARG A 232 9.47 11.89 -3.98
C ARG A 232 8.73 13.12 -4.51
N ARG A 233 8.86 14.28 -3.84
CA ARG A 233 8.12 15.52 -4.13
C ARG A 233 8.01 15.81 -5.64
N ASP A 234 9.14 16.02 -6.30
CA ASP A 234 9.15 16.51 -7.68
C ASP A 234 8.63 15.46 -8.68
N ALA A 235 8.92 14.18 -8.42
CA ALA A 235 8.40 13.07 -9.20
C ALA A 235 6.87 12.98 -9.10
N LEU A 236 6.31 13.07 -7.89
CA LEU A 236 4.87 13.02 -7.66
C LEU A 236 4.15 14.22 -8.26
N LEU A 237 4.68 15.44 -8.10
CA LEU A 237 4.07 16.65 -8.68
C LEU A 237 4.10 16.60 -10.21
N THR A 238 5.13 16.01 -10.81
CA THR A 238 5.22 15.80 -12.26
C THR A 238 4.22 14.73 -12.71
N GLN A 239 4.13 13.62 -12.00
CA GLN A 239 3.17 12.54 -12.28
C GLN A 239 1.72 13.03 -12.26
N ILE A 240 1.32 13.79 -11.23
CA ILE A 240 -0.05 14.31 -11.12
C ILE A 240 -0.36 15.28 -12.27
N LYS A 241 0.62 16.11 -12.66
CA LYS A 241 0.47 16.97 -13.84
C LYS A 241 0.26 16.13 -15.11
N ASN A 242 1.06 15.09 -15.33
CA ASN A 242 0.92 14.22 -16.49
C ASN A 242 -0.45 13.54 -16.50
N TRP A 243 -0.92 13.04 -15.35
CA TRP A 243 -2.27 12.49 -15.25
C TRP A 243 -3.37 13.51 -15.53
N ALA A 244 -3.20 14.78 -15.15
CA ALA A 244 -4.14 15.85 -15.50
C ALA A 244 -4.12 16.14 -17.02
N ASP A 245 -2.96 16.10 -17.65
CA ASP A 245 -2.76 16.35 -19.07
C ASP A 245 -3.38 15.23 -19.92
N ASP A 246 -3.21 13.96 -19.51
CA ASP A 246 -3.83 12.77 -20.12
C ASP A 246 -5.37 12.91 -20.21
N GLY A 247 -5.99 13.49 -19.18
CA GLY A 247 -7.44 13.66 -19.12
C GLY A 247 -7.97 14.86 -19.90
N ARG A 248 -7.11 15.84 -20.21
CA ARG A 248 -7.52 17.18 -20.67
C ARG A 248 -8.33 17.21 -21.97
N PRO A 249 -8.06 16.39 -23.01
CA PRO A 249 -8.87 16.39 -24.23
C PRO A 249 -10.29 15.86 -24.03
N ALA A 250 -10.54 15.07 -22.98
CA ALA A 250 -11.79 14.36 -22.75
C ALA A 250 -12.59 14.88 -21.54
N ASP A 251 -11.92 15.39 -20.50
CA ASP A 251 -12.53 15.89 -19.26
C ASP A 251 -11.70 17.03 -18.65
N SER A 252 -12.08 18.27 -18.95
CA SER A 252 -11.45 19.48 -18.41
C SER A 252 -11.69 19.67 -16.92
N ALA A 253 -12.79 19.15 -16.38
CA ALA A 253 -13.09 19.23 -14.95
C ALA A 253 -12.17 18.30 -14.15
N TYR A 254 -11.92 17.08 -14.64
CA TYR A 254 -10.93 16.17 -14.06
C TYR A 254 -9.54 16.79 -14.04
N ALA A 255 -9.08 17.35 -15.17
CA ALA A 255 -7.77 18.00 -15.24
C ALA A 255 -7.64 19.14 -14.21
N THR A 256 -8.70 19.94 -14.04
CA THR A 256 -8.74 21.01 -13.03
C THR A 256 -8.62 20.45 -11.62
N ARG A 257 -9.43 19.45 -11.25
CA ARG A 257 -9.37 18.82 -9.92
C ARG A 257 -7.99 18.23 -9.61
N MET A 258 -7.36 17.58 -10.60
CA MET A 258 -6.02 17.01 -10.45
C MET A 258 -4.96 18.09 -10.24
N MET A 259 -5.02 19.20 -10.98
CA MET A 259 -4.10 20.33 -10.80
C MET A 259 -4.31 21.06 -9.47
N ASP A 260 -5.55 21.16 -8.99
CA ASP A 260 -5.85 21.70 -7.66
C ASP A 260 -5.21 20.83 -6.57
N MET A 261 -5.45 19.51 -6.62
CA MET A 261 -4.84 18.55 -5.68
C MET A 261 -3.31 18.52 -5.77
N ARG A 262 -2.73 18.73 -6.95
CA ARG A 262 -1.27 18.88 -7.13
C ARG A 262 -0.72 20.04 -6.30
N ARG A 263 -1.37 21.21 -6.35
CA ARG A 263 -0.96 22.41 -5.60
C ARG A 263 -1.14 22.22 -4.10
N ASP A 264 -2.22 21.56 -3.68
CA ASP A 264 -2.43 21.17 -2.29
C ASP A 264 -1.30 20.27 -1.80
N LEU A 265 -0.90 19.27 -2.59
CA LEU A 265 0.16 18.33 -2.23
C LEU A 265 1.50 19.04 -2.14
N GLU A 266 1.80 19.94 -3.09
CA GLU A 266 3.00 20.78 -3.08
C GLU A 266 3.08 21.62 -1.80
N THR A 267 1.95 22.22 -1.40
CA THR A 267 1.85 23.04 -0.18
C THR A 267 2.07 22.20 1.08
N LEU A 268 1.42 21.03 1.18
CA LEU A 268 1.56 20.14 2.32
C LEU A 268 3.00 19.62 2.46
N ILE A 269 3.62 19.18 1.36
CA ILE A 269 5.01 18.71 1.38
C ILE A 269 5.96 19.84 1.77
N GLY A 270 5.72 21.07 1.30
CA GLY A 270 6.53 22.24 1.67
C GLY A 270 6.44 22.65 3.14
N ALA A 271 5.42 22.15 3.86
CA ALA A 271 5.23 22.40 5.29
C ALA A 271 5.78 21.30 6.21
N LEU A 272 6.34 20.21 5.66
CA LEU A 272 6.99 19.12 6.40
C LEU A 272 8.40 19.50 6.87
#